data_AF-A0A6M0G6Y0-F1
#
_entry.id   AF-A0A6M0G6Y0-F1
#
_cell.length_a   1.000
_cell.length_b   1.000
_cell.length_c   1.000
_cell.angle_alpha   90.00
_cell.angle_beta   90.00
_cell.angle_gamma   90.00
#
_symmetry.space_group_name_H-M   'P 1'
#
loop_
_entity.id
_entity.type
_entity.pdbx_description
1 polymer ?
#
loop_
_entity_poly.entity_id
_entity_poly.type
_entity_poly.pdbx_seq_one_letter_code
_entity_poly.pdbx_strand_id
1 'polypeptide(L)'
;MHATSQSKFRDCLKTGVTKPDLVLLLVGFCVGGHLALEMAQQLHQQGDTLALLALIEASAPKHHKLLIDSIPGRMLSPDIFDLRLFAEEMSAPRGKEVPVSCEQLQQLMPEVRLAYVLEQARVFELLPEEVRVEDLENLFKVFQTTAIESYNYEARPYPGNIEKIWKLIEG
;
A
#
# COMPACT_ATOMS: atom_id res chain seq x y z
N MET A 1 9.29 -16.82 13.34
CA MET A 1 9.17 -17.46 12.00
C MET A 1 9.39 -16.42 10.89
N HIS A 2 10.52 -15.69 10.88
CA HIS A 2 10.78 -14.58 9.95
C HIS A 2 11.92 -14.85 8.94
N ALA A 3 12.64 -15.96 9.05
CA ALA A 3 13.79 -16.26 8.20
C ALA A 3 13.41 -16.73 6.78
N THR A 4 12.17 -17.20 6.56
CA THR A 4 11.74 -17.84 5.31
C THR A 4 11.22 -16.88 4.23
N SER A 5 10.80 -15.66 4.56
CA SER A 5 10.42 -14.66 3.54
C SER A 5 11.65 -13.92 2.99
N GLN A 6 12.65 -13.66 3.85
CA GLN A 6 13.87 -12.94 3.50
C GLN A 6 14.74 -13.70 2.48
N SER A 7 14.82 -15.05 2.57
CA SER A 7 15.60 -15.85 1.60
C SER A 7 14.94 -15.88 0.22
N LYS A 8 13.61 -15.98 0.16
CA LYS A 8 12.86 -16.05 -1.10
C LYS A 8 12.97 -14.78 -1.94
N PHE A 9 13.04 -13.60 -1.30
CA PHE A 9 13.18 -12.34 -2.01
C PHE A 9 14.56 -12.21 -2.68
N ARG A 10 15.63 -12.59 -1.97
CA ARG A 10 16.98 -12.70 -2.54
C ARG A 10 17.00 -13.69 -3.69
N ASP A 11 16.34 -14.83 -3.55
CA ASP A 11 16.27 -15.83 -4.62
C ASP A 11 15.53 -15.26 -5.84
N CYS A 12 14.45 -14.48 -5.70
CA CYS A 12 13.85 -13.76 -6.84
C CYS A 12 14.78 -12.74 -7.50
N LEU A 13 15.60 -12.01 -6.72
CA LEU A 13 16.56 -11.05 -7.29
C LEU A 13 17.81 -11.72 -7.89
N LYS A 14 18.19 -12.90 -7.39
CA LYS A 14 19.41 -13.64 -7.79
C LYS A 14 19.11 -14.85 -8.69
N THR A 15 17.83 -15.16 -8.97
CA THR A 15 17.44 -16.21 -9.93
C THR A 15 17.71 -15.74 -11.35
N GLY A 16 18.94 -15.97 -11.78
CA GLY A 16 19.26 -16.07 -13.20
C GLY A 16 20.58 -15.46 -13.64
N VAL A 17 21.20 -14.56 -12.87
CA VAL A 17 22.45 -13.93 -13.33
C VAL A 17 23.33 -13.51 -12.14
N THR A 18 24.39 -14.27 -11.86
CA THR A 18 25.58 -13.71 -11.20
C THR A 18 26.27 -12.80 -12.22
N LYS A 19 25.78 -11.57 -12.36
CA LYS A 19 26.40 -10.55 -13.22
C LYS A 19 27.38 -9.76 -12.36
N PRO A 20 28.67 -9.68 -12.73
CA PRO A 20 29.66 -8.86 -12.02
C PRO A 20 29.28 -7.38 -11.89
N ASP A 21 28.33 -6.90 -12.72
CA ASP A 21 27.88 -5.50 -12.79
C ASP A 21 26.40 -5.32 -12.40
N LEU A 22 25.83 -6.15 -11.52
CA LEU A 22 24.42 -6.02 -11.14
C LEU A 22 24.18 -4.71 -10.38
N VAL A 23 23.48 -3.78 -11.03
CA VAL A 23 23.02 -2.51 -10.46
C VAL A 23 21.63 -2.73 -9.87
N LEU A 24 21.51 -2.68 -8.55
CA LEU A 24 20.24 -2.83 -7.85
C LEU A 24 19.54 -1.48 -7.68
N LEU A 25 18.29 -1.40 -8.16
CA LEU A 25 17.43 -0.24 -8.07
C LEU A 25 16.14 -0.66 -7.36
N LEU A 26 15.75 0.07 -6.31
CA LEU A 26 14.46 -0.09 -5.67
C LEU A 26 13.65 1.20 -5.81
N VAL A 27 12.40 1.06 -6.25
CA VAL A 27 11.48 2.19 -6.42
C VAL A 27 10.15 1.80 -5.78
N GLY A 28 9.61 2.68 -4.96
CA GLY A 28 8.33 2.47 -4.29
C GLY A 28 7.43 3.69 -4.38
N PHE A 29 6.17 3.48 -4.75
CA PHE A 29 5.13 4.50 -4.82
C PHE A 29 4.21 4.43 -3.60
N CYS A 30 3.86 5.59 -3.01
CA CYS A 30 2.97 5.68 -1.84
C CYS A 30 3.45 4.72 -0.72
N VAL A 31 2.58 3.83 -0.23
CA VAL A 31 2.92 2.79 0.75
C VAL A 31 4.02 1.84 0.25
N GLY A 32 4.12 1.63 -1.06
CA GLY A 32 5.22 0.87 -1.67
C GLY A 32 6.60 1.49 -1.39
N GLY A 33 6.68 2.78 -1.09
CA GLY A 33 7.92 3.42 -0.63
C GLY A 33 8.40 2.90 0.74
N HIS A 34 7.48 2.57 1.65
CA HIS A 34 7.84 1.95 2.94
C HIS A 34 8.43 0.57 2.73
N LEU A 35 7.80 -0.22 1.84
CA LEU A 35 8.30 -1.53 1.48
C LEU A 35 9.69 -1.45 0.83
N ALA A 36 9.89 -0.54 -0.13
CA ALA A 36 11.19 -0.32 -0.77
C ALA A 36 12.28 0.09 0.24
N LEU A 37 11.93 0.94 1.22
CA LEU A 37 12.84 1.33 2.29
C LEU A 37 13.20 0.16 3.22
N GLU A 38 12.23 -0.65 3.60
CA GLU A 38 12.48 -1.84 4.42
C GLU A 38 13.40 -2.84 3.70
N MET A 39 13.13 -3.07 2.42
CA MET A 39 13.97 -3.93 1.60
C MET A 39 15.39 -3.39 1.47
N ALA A 40 15.55 -2.08 1.30
CA ALA A 40 16.86 -1.43 1.25
C ALA A 40 17.63 -1.61 2.57
N GLN A 41 16.97 -1.45 3.72
CA GLN A 41 17.58 -1.66 5.03
C GLN A 41 18.03 -3.11 5.23
N GLN A 42 17.22 -4.09 4.80
CA GLN A 42 17.57 -5.50 4.89
C GLN A 42 18.72 -5.87 3.96
N LEU A 43 18.73 -5.37 2.71
CA LEU A 43 19.83 -5.59 1.77
C LEU A 43 21.14 -4.99 2.29
N HIS A 44 21.09 -3.78 2.84
CA HIS A 44 22.27 -3.15 3.43
C HIS A 44 22.81 -3.91 4.64
N GLN A 45 21.96 -4.41 5.53
CA GLN A 45 22.37 -5.27 6.66
C GLN A 45 23.05 -6.57 6.19
N GLN A 46 22.76 -7.02 4.97
CA GLN A 46 23.35 -8.21 4.36
C GLN A 46 24.61 -7.90 3.55
N GLY A 47 25.04 -6.63 3.48
CA GLY A 47 26.21 -6.19 2.74
C GLY A 47 25.96 -5.84 1.26
N ASP A 48 24.71 -5.91 0.80
CA ASP A 48 24.35 -5.50 -0.56
C ASP A 48 24.20 -3.95 -0.60
N THR A 49 24.61 -3.33 -1.71
CA THR A 49 24.48 -1.87 -1.92
C THR A 49 23.51 -1.58 -3.07
N LEU A 50 22.61 -0.64 -2.87
CA LEU A 50 21.72 -0.14 -3.92
C LEU A 50 22.38 1.00 -4.68
N ALA A 51 22.20 1.02 -5.98
CA ALA A 51 22.55 2.18 -6.80
C ALA A 51 21.49 3.29 -6.69
N LEU A 52 20.24 2.93 -6.42
CA LEU A 52 19.14 3.87 -6.20
C LEU A 52 18.10 3.27 -5.27
N LEU A 53 17.65 4.08 -4.31
CA LEU A 53 16.37 3.92 -3.64
C LEU A 53 15.53 5.16 -3.94
N ALA A 54 14.46 5.03 -4.72
CA ALA A 54 13.53 6.12 -5.02
C ALA A 54 12.16 5.90 -4.35
N LEU A 55 11.70 6.93 -3.64
CA LEU A 55 10.44 6.95 -2.91
C LEU A 55 9.52 7.99 -3.53
N ILE A 56 8.48 7.55 -4.22
CA ILE A 56 7.55 8.39 -4.98
C ILE A 56 6.29 8.62 -4.16
N GLU A 57 6.02 9.87 -3.78
CA GLU A 57 4.86 10.27 -2.97
C GLU A 57 4.70 9.47 -1.66
N ALA A 58 5.81 8.98 -1.12
CA ALA A 58 5.83 8.18 0.09
C ALA A 58 6.09 9.06 1.31
N SER A 59 5.09 9.18 2.18
CA SER A 59 5.22 9.78 3.51
C SER A 59 6.29 9.05 4.34
N ALA A 60 7.02 9.78 5.19
CA ALA A 60 7.88 9.12 6.19
C ALA A 60 7.00 8.29 7.15
N PRO A 61 7.42 7.12 7.66
CA PRO A 61 6.52 6.23 8.41
C PRO A 61 5.85 6.88 9.63
N LYS A 62 6.59 7.71 10.39
CA LYS A 62 6.01 8.48 11.50
C LYS A 62 4.97 9.50 11.03
N HIS A 63 5.20 10.14 9.88
CA HIS A 63 4.25 11.10 9.31
C HIS A 63 3.03 10.37 8.72
N HIS A 64 3.23 9.23 8.07
CA HIS A 64 2.16 8.35 7.59
C HIS A 64 1.18 8.01 8.69
N LYS A 65 1.70 7.57 9.84
CA LYS A 65 0.89 7.26 11.03
C LYS A 65 0.01 8.44 11.45
N LEU A 66 0.59 9.64 11.51
CA LEU A 66 -0.15 10.87 11.83
C LEU A 66 -1.21 11.23 10.79
N LEU A 67 -0.94 10.98 9.51
CA LEU A 67 -1.92 11.20 8.43
C LEU A 67 -3.09 10.23 8.57
N ILE A 68 -2.84 8.95 8.86
CA ILE A 68 -3.91 7.96 9.09
C ILE A 68 -4.70 8.29 10.36
N ASP A 69 -4.02 8.74 11.42
CA ASP A 69 -4.66 9.09 12.70
C ASP A 69 -5.58 10.32 12.59
N SER A 70 -5.38 11.19 11.59
CA SER A 70 -6.21 12.37 11.37
C SER A 70 -7.41 12.11 10.45
N ILE A 71 -7.53 10.92 9.86
CA ILE A 71 -8.63 10.61 8.93
C ILE A 71 -9.97 10.53 9.70
N PRO A 72 -11.03 11.22 9.23
CA PRO A 72 -12.36 11.10 9.81
C PRO A 72 -12.83 9.63 9.87
N GLY A 73 -13.36 9.22 11.02
CA GLY A 73 -13.79 7.84 11.22
C GLY A 73 -12.68 6.88 11.64
N ARG A 74 -11.44 7.33 11.85
CA ARG A 74 -10.34 6.49 12.35
C ARG A 74 -10.66 5.74 13.65
N MET A 75 -11.48 6.35 14.51
CA MET A 75 -11.90 5.74 15.79
C MET A 75 -13.04 4.72 15.62
N LEU A 76 -13.59 4.56 14.42
CA LEU A 76 -14.59 3.53 14.13
C LEU A 76 -13.92 2.16 14.03
N SER A 77 -14.75 1.12 13.99
CA SER A 77 -14.26 -0.24 13.86
C SER A 77 -13.58 -0.46 12.49
N PRO A 78 -12.57 -1.35 12.40
CA PRO A 78 -11.84 -1.59 11.14
C PRO A 78 -12.73 -2.01 9.96
N ASP A 79 -13.81 -2.75 10.23
CA ASP A 79 -14.84 -3.14 9.25
C ASP A 79 -15.71 -1.98 8.75
N ILE A 80 -15.54 -0.76 9.25
CA ILE A 80 -16.09 0.48 8.71
C ILE A 80 -14.98 1.32 8.09
N PHE A 81 -13.93 1.59 8.90
CA PHE A 81 -12.86 2.50 8.51
C PHE A 81 -12.09 1.99 7.29
N ASP A 82 -11.68 0.72 7.30
CA ASP A 82 -10.90 0.15 6.20
C ASP A 82 -11.75 0.05 4.93
N LEU A 83 -13.05 -0.25 5.04
CA LEU A 83 -13.96 -0.30 3.88
C LEU A 83 -14.16 1.09 3.25
N ARG A 84 -14.29 2.14 4.07
CA ARG A 84 -14.35 3.52 3.57
C ARG A 84 -13.06 3.88 2.81
N LEU A 85 -11.90 3.61 3.40
CA LEU A 85 -10.62 3.90 2.74
C LEU A 85 -10.43 3.07 1.47
N PHE A 86 -10.78 1.79 1.50
CA PHE A 86 -10.70 0.93 0.34
C PHE A 86 -11.59 1.44 -0.81
N ALA A 87 -12.80 1.91 -0.50
CA ALA A 87 -13.65 2.56 -1.48
C ALA A 87 -12.99 3.82 -2.08
N GLU A 88 -12.37 4.65 -1.24
CA GLU A 88 -11.68 5.87 -1.67
C GLU A 88 -10.48 5.57 -2.59
N GLU A 89 -9.66 4.59 -2.26
CA GLU A 89 -8.49 4.15 -3.04
C GLU A 89 -8.87 3.66 -4.45
N MET A 90 -10.03 3.02 -4.61
CA MET A 90 -10.51 2.60 -5.94
C MET A 90 -10.83 3.78 -6.86
N SER A 91 -11.06 4.97 -6.30
CA SER A 91 -11.44 6.16 -7.07
C SER A 91 -10.32 7.16 -7.28
N ALA A 92 -9.29 7.13 -6.43
CA ALA A 92 -8.13 8.02 -6.50
C ALA A 92 -7.42 8.06 -7.86
N PRO A 93 -7.19 6.94 -8.59
CA PRO A 93 -6.51 6.98 -9.88
C PRO A 93 -7.30 7.69 -11.00
N ARG A 94 -8.60 7.92 -10.81
CA ARG A 94 -9.52 8.42 -11.85
C ARG A 94 -10.07 9.82 -11.54
N GLY A 95 -9.73 10.40 -10.39
CA GLY A 95 -10.31 11.67 -9.93
C GLY A 95 -11.84 11.64 -9.77
N LYS A 96 -12.43 10.44 -9.71
CA LYS A 96 -13.84 10.23 -9.36
C LYS A 96 -13.91 10.07 -7.84
N GLU A 97 -15.05 10.34 -7.23
CA GLU A 97 -15.29 10.01 -5.81
C GLU A 97 -16.17 8.75 -5.73
N VAL A 98 -15.85 7.80 -4.84
CA VAL A 98 -16.85 6.80 -4.40
C VAL A 98 -17.61 7.36 -3.19
N PRO A 99 -18.92 7.59 -3.28
CA PRO A 99 -19.72 8.11 -2.18
C PRO A 99 -20.13 6.98 -1.22
N VAL A 100 -19.15 6.34 -0.59
CA VAL A 100 -19.38 5.39 0.51
C VAL A 100 -19.05 6.09 1.81
N SER A 101 -20.01 6.55 2.61
CA SER A 101 -19.70 7.17 3.91
C SER A 101 -19.62 6.15 5.05
N CYS A 102 -18.91 6.49 6.13
CA CYS A 102 -18.93 5.67 7.35
C CYS A 102 -20.34 5.51 7.91
N GLU A 103 -21.17 6.56 7.82
CA GLU A 103 -22.57 6.54 8.28
C GLU A 103 -23.40 5.51 7.50
N GLN A 104 -23.26 5.49 6.17
CA GLN A 104 -23.94 4.49 5.33
C GLN A 104 -23.50 3.08 5.71
N LEU A 105 -22.20 2.85 5.88
CA LEU A 105 -21.67 1.54 6.28
C LEU A 105 -22.19 1.10 7.66
N GLN A 106 -22.32 2.01 8.62
CA GLN A 106 -22.84 1.71 9.97
C GLN A 106 -24.32 1.29 9.96
N GLN A 107 -25.11 1.75 9.00
CA GLN A 107 -26.52 1.38 8.83
C GLN A 107 -26.69 -0.01 8.21
N LEU A 108 -25.62 -0.59 7.66
CA LEU A 108 -25.61 -1.90 7.03
C LEU A 108 -25.13 -2.99 7.99
N MET A 109 -25.72 -4.18 7.82
CA MET A 109 -25.22 -5.40 8.41
C MET A 109 -23.77 -5.67 7.93
N PRO A 110 -22.84 -6.09 8.80
CA PRO A 110 -21.44 -6.28 8.43
C PRO A 110 -21.24 -7.14 7.17
N GLU A 111 -22.06 -8.17 7.01
CA GLU A 111 -21.98 -9.15 5.93
C GLU A 111 -22.29 -8.56 4.54
N VAL A 112 -23.01 -7.43 4.47
CA VAL A 112 -23.41 -6.82 3.19
C VAL A 112 -22.59 -5.59 2.81
N ARG A 113 -21.71 -5.11 3.70
CA ARG A 113 -20.98 -3.85 3.48
C ARG A 113 -20.03 -3.90 2.30
N LEU A 114 -19.29 -4.99 2.13
CA LEU A 114 -18.37 -5.12 1.00
C LEU A 114 -19.13 -5.23 -0.33
N ALA A 115 -20.27 -5.94 -0.34
CA ALA A 115 -21.15 -5.97 -1.50
C ALA A 115 -21.70 -4.57 -1.83
N TYR A 116 -22.06 -3.77 -0.83
CA TYR A 116 -22.44 -2.38 -1.04
C TYR A 116 -21.32 -1.54 -1.66
N VAL A 117 -20.07 -1.71 -1.20
CA VAL A 117 -18.90 -1.03 -1.79
C VAL A 117 -18.72 -1.41 -3.26
N LEU A 118 -18.89 -2.69 -3.63
CA LEU A 118 -18.85 -3.15 -5.02
C LEU A 118 -19.93 -2.46 -5.87
N GLU A 119 -21.17 -2.42 -5.37
CA GLU A 119 -22.28 -1.78 -6.07
C GLU A 119 -22.02 -0.27 -6.28
N GLN A 120 -21.48 0.42 -5.27
CA GLN A 120 -21.10 1.83 -5.44
C GLN A 120 -19.96 1.98 -6.47
N ALA A 121 -18.95 1.12 -6.45
CA ALA A 121 -17.89 1.17 -7.45
C ALA A 121 -18.41 0.95 -8.89
N ARG A 122 -19.46 0.14 -9.07
CA ARG A 122 -20.13 -0.07 -10.37
C ARG A 122 -20.93 1.15 -10.81
N VAL A 123 -21.72 1.75 -9.91
CA VAL A 123 -22.49 2.98 -10.20
C VAL A 123 -21.58 4.10 -10.70
N PHE A 124 -20.34 4.16 -10.22
CA PHE A 124 -19.34 5.16 -10.63
C PHE A 124 -18.41 4.70 -11.76
N GLU A 125 -18.67 3.53 -12.35
CA GLU A 125 -17.90 2.93 -13.46
C GLU A 125 -16.40 2.77 -13.14
N LEU A 126 -16.10 2.36 -11.91
CA LEU A 126 -14.74 2.14 -11.43
C LEU A 126 -14.27 0.71 -11.64
N LEU A 127 -15.21 -0.24 -11.65
CA LEU A 127 -14.95 -1.67 -11.83
C LEU A 127 -15.78 -2.22 -13.00
N PRO A 128 -15.24 -3.19 -13.77
CA PRO A 128 -16.01 -3.96 -14.74
C PRO A 128 -17.17 -4.73 -14.08
N GLU A 129 -18.24 -5.01 -14.84
CA GLU A 129 -19.40 -5.74 -14.34
C GLU A 129 -19.07 -7.17 -13.90
N GLU A 130 -18.04 -7.76 -14.50
CA GLU A 130 -17.60 -9.14 -14.24
C GLU A 130 -16.96 -9.32 -12.86
N VAL A 131 -16.49 -8.23 -12.23
CA VAL A 131 -15.89 -8.28 -10.90
C VAL A 131 -16.95 -8.70 -9.90
N ARG A 132 -16.69 -9.80 -9.18
CA ARG A 132 -17.60 -10.32 -8.16
C ARG A 132 -17.17 -9.89 -6.77
N VAL A 133 -18.07 -10.07 -5.79
CA VAL A 133 -17.74 -9.77 -4.39
C VAL A 133 -16.56 -10.60 -3.90
N GLU A 134 -16.43 -11.85 -4.36
CA GLU A 134 -15.33 -12.73 -3.97
C GLU A 134 -13.96 -12.23 -4.48
N ASP A 135 -13.92 -11.58 -5.65
CA ASP A 135 -12.70 -10.94 -6.17
C ASP A 135 -12.33 -9.74 -5.29
N LEU A 136 -13.36 -8.96 -4.92
CA LEU A 136 -13.20 -7.78 -4.09
C LEU A 136 -12.77 -8.14 -2.66
N GLU A 137 -13.23 -9.27 -2.10
CA GLU A 137 -12.78 -9.77 -0.80
C GLU A 137 -11.28 -10.02 -0.76
N ASN A 138 -10.73 -10.61 -1.82
CA ASN A 138 -9.29 -10.88 -1.89
C ASN A 138 -8.48 -9.59 -1.97
N LEU A 139 -8.93 -8.63 -2.78
CA LEU A 139 -8.30 -7.31 -2.87
C LEU A 139 -8.40 -6.55 -1.54
N PHE A 140 -9.56 -6.61 -0.88
CA PHE A 140 -9.77 -5.96 0.41
C PHE A 140 -8.87 -6.56 1.50
N LYS A 141 -8.67 -7.89 1.55
CA LYS A 141 -7.73 -8.54 2.48
C LYS A 141 -6.29 -8.07 2.26
N VAL A 142 -5.86 -7.93 1.00
CA VAL A 142 -4.53 -7.40 0.66
C VAL A 142 -4.41 -5.94 1.09
N PHE A 143 -5.45 -5.14 0.84
CA PHE A 143 -5.51 -3.75 1.28
C PHE A 143 -5.39 -3.63 2.81
N GLN A 144 -6.20 -4.37 3.57
CA GLN A 144 -6.16 -4.32 5.03
C GLN A 144 -4.79 -4.70 5.59
N THR A 145 -4.20 -5.76 5.05
CA THR A 145 -2.85 -6.19 5.45
C THR A 145 -1.84 -5.08 5.17
N THR A 146 -1.88 -4.50 3.97
CA THR A 146 -0.98 -3.41 3.57
C THR A 146 -1.18 -2.16 4.43
N ALA A 147 -2.42 -1.79 4.73
CA ALA A 147 -2.77 -0.64 5.57
C ALA A 147 -2.23 -0.80 7.00
N ILE A 148 -2.46 -1.95 7.63
CA ILE A 148 -2.01 -2.24 8.99
C ILE A 148 -0.47 -2.28 9.07
N GLU A 149 0.19 -2.96 8.12
CA GLU A 149 1.65 -3.05 8.10
C GLU A 149 2.29 -1.68 7.85
N SER A 150 1.75 -0.89 6.91
CA SER A 150 2.26 0.47 6.66
C SER A 150 2.08 1.40 7.86
N TYR A 151 0.98 1.27 8.59
CA TYR A 151 0.69 2.08 9.78
C TYR A 151 1.63 1.74 10.94
N ASN A 152 1.96 0.46 11.10
CA ASN A 152 2.84 -0.03 12.17
C ASN A 152 4.33 0.01 11.78
N TYR A 153 4.66 0.39 10.55
CA TYR A 153 6.03 0.35 10.07
C TYR A 153 6.92 1.37 10.80
N GLU A 154 8.02 0.87 11.36
CA GLU A 154 9.06 1.69 11.97
C GLU A 154 10.37 1.52 11.20
N ALA A 155 10.69 2.51 10.36
CA ALA A 155 11.95 2.50 9.62
C ALA A 155 13.17 2.67 10.54
N ARG A 156 14.21 1.89 10.28
CA ARG A 156 15.54 2.09 10.86
C ARG A 156 16.32 3.13 10.04
N PRO A 157 17.41 3.71 10.58
CA PRO A 157 18.31 4.52 9.76
C PRO A 157 18.83 3.72 8.56
N TYR A 158 18.72 4.31 7.37
CA TYR A 158 19.31 3.77 6.15
C TYR A 158 20.45 4.71 5.71
N PRO A 159 21.70 4.23 5.61
CA PRO A 159 22.85 5.09 5.32
C PRO A 159 23.06 5.36 3.82
N GLY A 160 22.32 4.69 2.94
CA GLY A 160 22.39 4.92 1.49
C GLY A 160 21.59 6.16 1.05
N ASN A 161 21.82 6.58 -0.20
CA ASN A 161 21.09 7.70 -0.77
C ASN A 161 19.61 7.34 -0.98
N ILE A 162 18.73 8.28 -0.64
CA ILE A 162 17.28 8.17 -0.84
C ILE A 162 16.84 9.32 -1.73
N GLU A 163 16.34 9.00 -2.91
CA GLU A 163 15.70 9.98 -3.77
C GLU A 163 14.22 10.07 -3.44
N LYS A 164 13.78 11.25 -2.99
CA LYS A 164 12.38 11.50 -2.64
C LYS A 164 11.74 12.29 -3.76
N ILE A 165 10.72 11.71 -4.38
CA ILE A 165 10.01 12.30 -5.51
C ILE A 165 8.62 12.67 -5.01
N TRP A 166 8.39 13.96 -4.81
CA TRP A 166 7.08 14.52 -4.49
C TRP A 166 6.53 15.16 -5.75
N LYS A 167 5.38 14.66 -6.23
CA LYS A 167 4.55 15.21 -7.31
C LYS A 167 5.31 16.09 -8.33
N LEU A 168 5.90 15.47 -9.35
CA LEU A 168 6.33 16.15 -10.57
C LEU A 168 5.37 15.77 -11.68
N ILE A 169 4.56 16.75 -12.09
CA ILE A 169 4.10 17.12 -13.44
C ILE A 169 2.80 17.91 -13.21
N GLU A 170 2.97 19.21 -12.98
CA GLU A 170 2.00 20.17 -13.52
C GLU A 170 2.28 20.23 -15.02
N GLY A 171 1.30 19.82 -15.82
CA GLY A 171 1.27 19.95 -17.27
C GLY A 171 -0.05 20.59 -17.68
#